data_AF-A0A918NNF9-F1
#
_entry.id   AF-A0A918NNF9-F1
#
_cell.length_a   1.000
_cell.length_b   1.000
_cell.length_c   1.000
_cell.angle_alpha   90.00
_cell.angle_beta   90.00
_cell.angle_gamma   90.00
#
_symmetry.space_group_name_H-M   'P 1'
#
loop_
_entity.id
_entity.type
_entity.pdbx_description
1 polymer ?
#
loop_
_entity_poly.entity_id
_entity_poly.type
_entity_poly.pdbx_seq_one_letter_code
_entity_poly.pdbx_strand_id
1 'polypeptide(L)' 'MKVQPVRSDDPKGPRILLFDNGHGWLRYVFVRRVEDPQIVVEEVFRQ' A
#
# COMPACT_ATOMS: atom_id res chain seq x y z
N MET A 1 -10.25 -8.59 0.18
CA MET A 1 -9.10 -7.68 0.35
C MET A 1 -8.03 -8.08 -0.66
N LYS A 2 -7.48 -7.13 -1.45
CA LYS A 2 -6.49 -7.42 -2.52
C LYS A 2 -5.35 -6.40 -2.49
N VAL A 3 -4.11 -6.86 -2.66
CA VAL A 3 -2.90 -6.01 -2.74
C VAL A 3 -2.35 -6.07 -4.15
N GLN A 4 -1.93 -4.93 -4.69
CA GLN A 4 -1.26 -4.84 -6.00
C GLN A 4 -0.12 -3.82 -5.97
N PRO A 5 0.97 -4.06 -6.73
CA PRO A 5 2.00 -3.04 -6.89
C PRO A 5 1.46 -1.88 -7.72
N VAL A 6 1.92 -0.65 -7.45
CA VAL A 6 1.62 0.49 -8.33
C VAL A 6 2.35 0.35 -9.67
N ARG A 7 3.56 -0.21 -9.65
CA ARG A 7 4.38 -0.48 -10.83
C ARG A 7 4.88 -1.92 -10.79
N SER A 8 4.69 -2.67 -11.88
CA SER A 8 5.05 -4.09 -11.93
C SER A 8 6.56 -4.35 -11.92
N ASP A 9 7.35 -3.36 -12.33
CA ASP A 9 8.81 -3.39 -12.43
C ASP A 9 9.53 -2.87 -11.16
N ASP A 10 8.79 -2.36 -10.17
CA ASP A 10 9.33 -1.88 -8.91
C ASP A 10 8.88 -2.74 -7.72
N PRO A 11 9.62 -3.81 -7.36
CA PRO A 11 9.22 -4.76 -6.32
C PRO A 11 9.21 -4.16 -4.91
N LYS A 12 9.95 -3.07 -4.69
CA LYS A 12 10.03 -2.34 -3.41
C LYS A 12 9.20 -1.06 -3.40
N GLY A 13 8.53 -0.77 -4.52
CA GLY A 13 7.74 0.42 -4.68
C GLY A 13 6.44 0.42 -3.87
N PRO A 14 5.70 1.53 -3.96
CA PRO A 14 4.38 1.70 -3.36
C PRO A 14 3.40 0.61 -3.80
N ARG A 15 2.49 0.27 -2.89
CA ARG A 15 1.44 -0.73 -3.07
C ARG A 15 0.07 -0.11 -2.86
N ILE A 16 -0.93 -0.65 -3.55
CA ILE A 16 -2.33 -0.32 -3.33
C ILE A 16 -2.99 -1.51 -2.65
N LEU A 17 -3.68 -1.24 -1.54
CA LEU A 17 -4.59 -2.16 -0.88
C LEU A 17 -6.03 -1.78 -1.24
N LEU A 18 -6.74 -2.69 -1.89
CA LEU A 18 -8.18 -2.60 -2.13
C LEU A 18 -8.92 -3.23 -0.94
N PHE A 19 -9.76 -2.42 -0.30
CA PHE A 19 -10.56 -2.81 0.85
C PHE A 19 -12.04 -2.45 0.63
N ASP A 20 -12.89 -2.76 1.61
CA ASP A 20 -14.33 -2.48 1.57
C ASP A 20 -15.02 -3.02 0.29
N ASN A 21 -14.74 -4.28 -0.06
CA ASN A 21 -15.23 -4.92 -1.30
C ASN A 21 -14.96 -4.13 -2.60
N GLY A 22 -13.92 -3.28 -2.61
CA GLY A 22 -13.55 -2.46 -3.76
C GLY A 22 -14.06 -1.01 -3.68
N HIS A 23 -14.77 -0.63 -2.62
CA HIS A 23 -15.24 0.73 -2.38
C HIS A 23 -14.20 1.63 -1.67
N GLY A 24 -13.04 1.06 -1.31
CA GLY A 24 -11.95 1.81 -0.71
C GLY A 24 -10.60 1.33 -1.21
N TRP A 25 -9.65 2.26 -1.21
CA TRP A 25 -8.26 1.94 -1.47
C TRP A 25 -7.33 2.80 -0.62
N LEU A 26 -6.16 2.25 -0.30
CA LEU A 26 -5.06 3.02 0.28
C LEU A 26 -3.77 2.72 -0.46
N ARG A 27 -2.95 3.76 -0.63
CA ARG A 27 -1.60 3.67 -1.15
C ARG A 27 -0.62 3.72 0.01
N TYR A 28 0.33 2.79 0.03
CA TYR A 28 1.29 2.70 1.12
C TYR A 28 2.67 2.27 0.64
N VAL A 29 3.68 2.64 1.42
CA VAL A 29 5.07 2.21 1.25
C VAL A 29 5.54 1.43 2.48
N PHE A 30 6.46 0.50 2.27
CA PHE A 30 7.13 -0.21 3.35
C PHE A 30 8.48 0.45 3.62
N VAL A 31 8.63 1.03 4.80
CA VAL A 31 9.88 1.63 5.25
C VAL A 31 10.61 0.61 6.12
N ARG A 32 11.64 0.00 5.54
CA ARG A 32 12.50 -0.92 6.28
C ARG A 32 13.40 -0.13 7.24
N ARG A 33 13.05 -0.10 8.52
CA ARG A 33 13.94 0.35 9.60
C ARG A 33 14.64 -0.87 10.21
N VAL A 34 15.78 -0.63 10.86
CA VAL A 34 16.63 -1.71 11.41
C VAL A 34 15.93 -2.47 12.55
N GLU A 35 15.11 -1.77 13.34
CA GLU A 35 14.49 -2.33 14.55
C GLU A 35 12.97 -2.53 14.44
N ASP A 36 12.26 -1.65 13.73
CA ASP A 36 10.80 -1.69 13.59
C ASP A 36 10.36 -1.40 12.14
N PRO A 37 10.00 -2.42 11.36
CA PRO A 37 9.51 -2.21 10.00
C PRO A 37 8.15 -1.52 10.01
N GLN A 38 8.03 -0.42 9.26
CA GLN A 38 6.83 0.41 9.25
C GLN A 38 6.12 0.39 7.90
N ILE A 39 4.80 0.46 7.94
CA ILE A 39 3.95 0.75 6.79
C ILE A 39 3.50 2.20 6.92
N VAL A 40 3.85 3.01 5.93
CA VAL A 40 3.40 4.41 5.84
C VAL A 40 2.29 4.48 4.81
N VAL A 41 1.10 4.89 5.23
CA VAL A 41 -0.02 5.19 4.33
C VAL A 41 0.19 6.59 3.77
N GLU A 42 0.38 6.68 2.46
CA GLU A 42 0.58 7.95 1.76
C GLU A 42 -0.76 8.59 1.40
N GLU A 43 -1.73 7.77 0.96
CA GLU A 43 -3.05 8.22 0.54
C GLU A 43 -4.12 7.19 0.93
N VAL A 44 -5.32 7.67 1.25
CA VAL A 44 -6.48 6.84 1.51
C VAL A 44 -7.71 7.45 0.86
N PHE A 45 -8.55 6.59 0.30
CA PHE A 45 -9.84 6.95 -0.27
C PHE A 45 -10.90 5.93 0.14
N ARG A 46 -12.09 6.45 0.40
CA ARG A 46 -13.32 5.68 0.57
C ARG A 46 -14.48 6.49 -0.01
N GLN A 47 -15.37 5.82 -0.73
CA GLN A 47 -16.62 6.38 -1.24
C GLN A 47 -17.73 6.31 -0.19
#